data_AF-H9ZFM2-F1
#
_entry.id   AF-H9ZFM2-F1
#
_cell.length_a   1.000
_cell.length_b   1.000
_cell.length_c   1.000
_cell.angle_alpha   90.00
_cell.angle_beta   90.00
_cell.angle_gamma   90.00
#
_symmetry.space_group_name_H-M   'P 1'
#
loop_
_entity.id
_entity.type
_entity.pdbx_description
1 polymer ?
#
loop_
_entity_poly.entity_id
_entity_poly.type
_entity_poly.pdbx_seq_one_letter_code
_entity_poly.pdbx_strand_id
1 'polypeptide(L)'
;MASVVPVKDKKLLEVKLGELPSWILMRDFSPSGILGAFQRGYYRYYNKYINVKKGSISGITMVLACYVLFNYSISYKHLKHERLRKYH
;
A
#
# COMPACT_ATOMS: atom_id res chain seq x y z
N MET A 1 7.79 11.95 33.19
CA MET A 1 8.90 11.53 32.32
C MET A 1 8.28 10.96 31.05
N ALA A 2 8.52 11.54 29.88
CA ALA A 2 7.95 11.02 28.63
C ALA A 2 8.48 9.61 28.39
N SER A 3 7.60 8.62 28.27
CA SER A 3 8.01 7.25 27.96
C SER A 3 8.73 7.25 26.62
N VAL A 4 9.99 6.83 26.61
CA VAL A 4 10.75 6.65 25.38
C VAL A 4 10.11 5.47 24.65
N VAL A 5 9.26 5.76 23.66
CA VAL A 5 8.65 4.72 22.83
C VAL A 5 9.77 4.03 22.05
N PRO A 6 9.89 2.69 22.17
CA PRO A 6 10.86 1.93 21.40
C PRO A 6 10.71 2.21 19.91
N VAL A 7 11.83 2.32 19.17
CA VAL A 7 11.81 2.65 17.73
C VAL A 7 10.84 1.73 16.98
N LYS A 8 10.83 0.43 17.26
CA LYS A 8 9.93 -0.58 16.67
C LYS A 8 8.43 -0.26 16.73
N ASP A 9 7.99 0.42 17.79
CA ASP A 9 6.58 0.70 18.07
C ASP A 9 6.14 2.09 17.60
N LYS A 10 7.10 2.92 17.15
CA LYS A 10 6.80 4.22 16.54
C LYS A 10 6.02 4.04 15.25
N LYS A 11 5.06 4.94 15.00
CA LYS A 11 4.40 5.02 13.70
C LYS A 11 5.39 5.52 12.66
N LEU A 12 5.20 5.12 11.40
CA LEU A 12 6.04 5.55 10.28
C LEU A 12 6.26 7.08 10.24
N LEU A 13 5.22 7.86 10.56
CA LEU A 13 5.26 9.33 10.55
C LEU A 13 6.06 9.95 11.69
N GLU A 14 6.37 9.20 12.75
CA GLU A 14 7.09 9.66 13.94
C GLU A 14 8.58 9.25 13.91
N VAL A 15 9.01 8.53 12.87
CA VAL A 15 10.38 8.03 12.74
C VAL A 15 11.24 9.05 12.00
N LYS A 16 12.40 9.39 12.58
CA LYS A 16 13.40 10.23 11.91
C LYS A 16 14.01 9.47 10.72
N LEU A 17 14.33 10.17 9.63
CA LEU A 17 14.89 9.55 8.41
C LEU A 17 16.15 8.70 8.67
N GLY A 18 17.02 9.11 9.61
CA GLY A 18 18.21 8.33 10.00
C GLY A 18 17.90 7.04 10.80
N GLU A 19 16.76 6.98 11.48
CA GLU A 19 16.29 5.79 12.21
C GLU A 19 15.45 4.86 11.32
N LEU A 20 15.12 5.29 10.11
CA LEU A 20 14.18 4.60 9.21
C LEU A 20 14.67 3.22 8.73
N PRO A 21 15.95 3.02 8.36
CA PRO A 21 16.45 1.69 8.00
C PRO A 21 16.35 0.71 9.18
N SER A 22 16.74 1.15 10.37
CA SER A 22 16.66 0.34 11.60
C SER A 22 15.19 0.03 11.97
N TRP A 23 14.28 0.98 11.79
CA TRP A 23 12.85 0.80 12.00
C TRP A 23 12.24 -0.27 11.06
N ILE A 24 12.62 -0.25 9.77
CA ILE A 24 12.18 -1.24 8.78
C ILE A 24 12.67 -2.63 9.16
N LEU A 25 13.95 -2.76 9.52
CA LEU A 25 14.54 -4.06 9.90
C LEU A 25 13.89 -4.68 11.14
N MET A 26 13.29 -3.86 12.02
CA MET A 26 12.56 -4.34 13.20
C MET A 26 11.12 -4.79 12.91
N ARG A 27 10.63 -4.64 11.67
CA ARG A 27 9.31 -5.14 11.27
C ARG A 27 9.31 -6.66 11.20
N ASP A 28 8.14 -7.22 11.46
CA ASP A 28 7.90 -8.64 11.31
C ASP A 28 7.64 -8.98 9.83
N PHE A 29 8.66 -9.55 9.19
CA PHE A 29 8.59 -10.05 7.82
C PHE A 29 8.20 -11.54 7.76
N SER A 30 7.79 -12.13 8.88
CA SER A 30 7.22 -13.48 8.88
C SER A 30 6.01 -13.53 7.93
N PRO A 31 5.81 -14.64 7.19
CA PRO A 31 4.63 -14.82 6.36
C PRO A 31 3.31 -14.55 7.11
N SER A 32 3.24 -14.91 8.40
CA SER A 32 2.08 -14.62 9.26
C SER A 32 1.91 -13.12 9.56
N GLY A 33 3.01 -12.41 9.81
CA GLY A 33 3.01 -10.95 10.05
C GLY A 33 2.58 -10.17 8.81
N ILE A 34 3.06 -10.60 7.63
CA ILE A 34 2.68 -10.02 6.33
C ILE A 34 1.19 -10.25 6.07
N LEU A 35 0.71 -11.50 6.20
CA LEU A 35 -0.72 -11.83 6.05
C LEU A 35 -1.60 -11.03 7.02
N GLY A 36 -1.19 -10.91 8.28
CA GLY A 36 -1.91 -10.12 9.27
C GLY A 36 -1.96 -8.62 8.92
N ALA A 37 -0.90 -8.07 8.32
CA ALA A 37 -0.89 -6.70 7.83
C ALA A 37 -1.86 -6.51 6.66
N PHE A 38 -1.89 -7.44 5.71
CA PHE A 38 -2.85 -7.42 4.60
C PHE A 38 -4.30 -7.55 5.10
N GLN A 39 -4.56 -8.45 6.04
CA GLN A 39 -5.89 -8.63 6.62
C GLN A 39 -6.39 -7.36 7.31
N ARG A 40 -5.52 -6.68 8.08
CA ARG A 40 -5.85 -5.38 8.69
C ARG A 40 -6.15 -4.31 7.65
N GLY A 41 -5.38 -4.26 6.56
CA GLY A 41 -5.63 -3.35 5.43
C GLY A 41 -6.97 -3.63 4.76
N TYR A 42 -7.25 -4.91 4.49
CA TYR A 42 -8.50 -5.37 3.89
C TYR A 42 -9.71 -4.98 4.73
N TYR A 43 -9.71 -5.23 6.05
CA TYR A 43 -10.82 -4.83 6.92
C TYR A 43 -11.04 -3.32 6.93
N ARG A 44 -9.97 -2.52 6.98
CA ARG A 44 -10.07 -1.05 6.92
C ARG A 44 -10.68 -0.59 5.60
N TYR A 45 -10.25 -1.18 4.48
CA TYR A 45 -10.78 -0.87 3.16
C TYR A 45 -12.26 -1.23 3.04
N TYR A 46 -12.60 -2.47 3.41
CA TYR A 46 -13.95 -3.00 3.31
C TYR A 46 -14.91 -2.19 4.18
N ASN A 47 -14.53 -1.87 5.42
CA ASN A 47 -15.36 -1.07 6.30
C ASN A 47 -15.56 0.37 5.80
N LYS A 48 -14.55 0.96 5.14
CA LYS A 48 -14.61 2.34 4.66
C LYS A 48 -15.37 2.50 3.35
N TYR A 49 -15.23 1.57 2.42
CA TYR A 49 -15.69 1.75 1.04
C TYR A 49 -16.75 0.74 0.58
N ILE A 50 -16.90 -0.41 1.25
CA ILE A 50 -17.87 -1.44 0.87
C ILE A 50 -19.03 -1.50 1.89
N ASN A 51 -18.72 -1.51 3.18
CA ASN A 51 -19.70 -1.63 4.27
C ASN A 51 -20.32 -0.27 4.67
N VAL A 52 -20.76 0.52 3.69
CA VAL A 52 -21.43 1.81 3.93
C VAL A 52 -22.94 1.64 3.80
N LYS A 53 -23.71 2.23 4.73
CA LYS A 53 -25.19 2.07 4.80
C LYS A 53 -25.91 2.46 3.50
N LYS A 54 -25.38 3.43 2.75
CA LYS A 54 -25.77 3.73 1.37
C LYS A 54 -24.60 3.32 0.49
N GLY A 55 -24.71 2.15 -0.15
CA GLY A 55 -23.66 1.58 -0.99
C GLY A 55 -23.18 2.56 -2.06
N SER A 56 -21.87 2.75 -2.17
CA SER A 56 -21.26 3.52 -3.26
C SER A 56 -20.40 2.58 -4.10
N ILE A 57 -20.56 2.66 -5.43
CA ILE A 57 -19.74 1.92 -6.42
C ILE A 57 -18.25 2.29 -6.33
N SER A 58 -17.92 3.39 -5.64
CA SER A 58 -16.56 3.91 -5.46
C SER A 58 -15.54 2.85 -5.01
N GLY A 59 -15.91 1.99 -4.06
CA GLY A 59 -15.02 0.90 -3.60
C GLY A 59 -14.71 -0.14 -4.68
N ILE A 60 -15.65 -0.43 -5.57
CA ILE A 60 -15.43 -1.40 -6.65
C ILE A 60 -14.64 -0.76 -7.79
N THR A 61 -14.96 0.49 -8.17
CA THR A 61 -14.23 1.22 -9.21
C THR A 61 -12.77 1.46 -8.85
N MET A 62 -12.45 1.64 -7.57
CA MET A 62 -11.07 1.85 -7.14
C MET A 62 -10.22 0.57 -7.30
N VAL A 63 -10.79 -0.61 -7.00
CA VAL A 63 -10.14 -1.89 -7.27
C VAL A 63 -9.94 -2.09 -8.78
N LEU A 64 -10.95 -1.77 -9.58
CA LEU A 64 -10.87 -1.88 -11.04
C LEU A 64 -9.78 -0.96 -11.62
N ALA A 65 -9.70 0.30 -11.15
CA ALA A 65 -8.66 1.23 -11.56
C ALA A 65 -7.25 0.70 -11.21
N CYS A 66 -7.06 0.19 -10.00
CA CYS A 66 -5.80 -0.46 -9.60
C CYS A 66 -5.46 -1.65 -10.52
N TYR A 67 -6.45 -2.47 -10.88
CA TYR A 67 -6.25 -3.58 -11.80
C TYR A 67 -5.79 -3.10 -13.19
N VAL A 68 -6.43 -2.08 -13.76
CA VAL A 68 -6.04 -1.51 -15.05
C VAL A 68 -4.62 -0.96 -15.00
N LEU A 69 -4.26 -0.20 -13.97
CA LEU A 69 -2.91 0.35 -13.80
C LEU A 69 -1.84 -0.74 -13.62
N PHE A 70 -2.16 -1.79 -12.88
CA PHE A 70 -1.25 -2.93 -12.68
C PHE A 70 -0.99 -3.68 -13.98
N ASN A 71 -2.06 -4.02 -14.72
CA ASN A 71 -1.94 -4.67 -16.03
C ASN A 71 -1.19 -3.78 -17.01
N TYR A 72 -1.49 -2.48 -17.02
CA TYR A 72 -0.75 -1.52 -17.84
C TYR A 72 0.73 -1.53 -17.50
N SER A 73 1.10 -1.52 -16.22
CA SER A 73 2.52 -1.53 -15.79
C SER A 73 3.27 -2.78 -16.26
N ILE A 74 2.62 -3.95 -16.23
CA ILE A 74 3.21 -5.20 -16.74
C ILE A 74 3.33 -5.14 -18.26
N SER A 75 2.25 -4.77 -18.94
CA SER A 75 2.20 -4.67 -20.41
C SER A 75 3.08 -3.55 -20.96
N TYR A 76 3.41 -2.55 -20.15
CA TYR A 76 4.20 -1.37 -20.54
C TYR A 76 5.57 -1.76 -21.08
N LYS A 77 6.19 -2.83 -20.57
CA LYS A 77 7.47 -3.34 -21.11
C LYS A 77 7.36 -3.70 -22.59
N HIS A 78 6.25 -4.33 -22.99
CA HIS A 78 5.99 -4.69 -24.38
C HIS A 78 5.57 -3.48 -25.21
N LEU A 79 4.66 -2.65 -24.69
CA LEU A 79 4.15 -1.45 -25.38
C LEU A 79 5.23 -0.40 -25.64
N LYS A 80 6.27 -0.33 -24.80
CA LYS A 80 7.36 0.63 -24.95
C LYS A 80 8.25 0.34 -26.17
N HIS A 81 8.34 -0.92 -26.62
CA HIS A 81 9.20 -1.30 -27.74
C HIS A 81 8.69 -0.80 -29.10
N GLU A 82 7.39 -0.56 -29.24
CA GLU A 82 6.79 -0.05 -30.49
C GLU A 82 6.86 1.49 -30.62
N ARG A 83 7.37 2.20 -29.60
CA ARG A 83 7.44 3.66 -29.60
C ARG A 83 8.66 4.18 -30.37
N LEU A 84 8.44 4.61 -31.61
CA LEU A 84 9.47 5.25 -32.45
C LEU A 84 9.62 6.76 -32.24
N ARG A 85 8.63 7.43 -31.61
CA ARG A 85 8.69 8.85 -31.24
C ARG A 85 7.98 9.09 -29.90
N LYS A 86 8.43 10.11 -29.15
CA LYS A 86 7.64 10.63 -28.02
C LYS A 86 6.35 11.24 -28.59
N TYR A 87 5.24 11.01 -27.90
CA TYR A 87 4.01 11.76 -28.18
C TYR A 87 4.30 13.26 -27.96
N HIS A 88 3.60 14.09 -28.73
CA HIS A 88 3.71 15.55 -28.70
C HIS A 88 3.66 16.13 -27.28
#